data_AF-A0A9Q0LAZ8-F1
#
_entry.id   AF-A0A9Q0LAZ8-F1
#
_cell.length_a   1.000
_cell.length_b   1.000
_cell.length_c   1.000
_cell.angle_alpha   90.00
_cell.angle_beta   90.00
_cell.angle_gamma   90.00
#
_symmetry.space_group_name_H-M   'P 1'
#
loop_
_entity.id
_entity.type
_entity.pdbx_description
1 polymer ?
#
loop_
_entity_poly.entity_id
_entity_poly.type
_entity_poly.pdbx_seq_one_letter_code
_entity_poly.pdbx_strand_id
1 'polypeptide(L)'
;MNKNLKENENQNRNRYYWGVREFKEEKRILKEIEENENKIKEFFKEIGIEIENKKRRKGIINDLSKLYQQNETKDFIIISEEKEIKVHKLILFTRSELFKGMFLSVSDSSNQVHDYSRKSNESIQQLIYFLYHDKFEKEISEFNSKIIEEVEELKDFYQLNKNSKFFI
;
A
#
# COMPACT_ATOMS: atom_id res chain seq x y z
N MET A 1 -54.42 29.61 -40.19
CA MET A 1 -52.96 29.80 -40.06
C MET A 1 -52.45 29.79 -38.60
N ASN A 2 -53.19 29.22 -37.62
CA ASN A 2 -52.89 29.41 -36.18
C ASN A 2 -52.77 28.11 -35.34
N LYS A 3 -52.76 26.91 -35.97
CA LYS A 3 -52.61 25.62 -35.26
C LYS A 3 -51.13 25.20 -35.12
N ASN A 4 -50.32 25.37 -36.17
CA ASN A 4 -48.91 24.95 -36.18
C ASN A 4 -48.00 25.75 -35.23
N LEU A 5 -48.34 27.01 -34.90
CA LEU A 5 -47.56 27.82 -33.96
C LEU A 5 -47.77 27.36 -32.50
N LYS A 6 -49.00 26.98 -32.13
CA LYS A 6 -49.33 26.49 -30.78
C LYS A 6 -48.76 25.09 -30.50
N GLU A 7 -48.66 24.23 -31.52
CA GLU A 7 -48.07 22.90 -31.39
C GLU A 7 -46.54 22.95 -31.21
N ASN A 8 -45.85 23.84 -31.93
CA ASN A 8 -44.41 24.05 -31.78
C ASN A 8 -44.02 24.63 -30.41
N GLU A 9 -44.80 25.58 -29.89
CA GLU A 9 -44.57 26.13 -28.54
C GLU A 9 -44.81 25.09 -27.44
N ASN A 10 -45.82 24.23 -27.58
CA ASN A 10 -46.08 23.15 -26.63
C ASN A 10 -45.00 22.06 -26.68
N GLN A 11 -44.48 21.71 -27.87
CA GLN A 11 -43.38 20.75 -28.00
C GLN A 11 -42.07 21.29 -27.40
N ASN A 12 -41.76 22.59 -27.60
CA ASN A 12 -40.58 23.21 -27.00
C ASN A 12 -40.69 23.34 -25.48
N ARG A 13 -41.86 23.69 -24.95
CA ARG A 13 -42.10 23.69 -23.50
C ARG A 13 -41.93 22.29 -22.92
N ASN A 14 -42.50 21.25 -23.54
CA ASN A 14 -42.35 19.87 -23.05
C ASN A 14 -40.90 19.38 -23.05
N ARG A 15 -40.08 19.72 -24.06
CA ARG A 15 -38.63 19.40 -24.04
C ARG A 15 -37.89 20.12 -22.91
N TYR A 16 -38.19 21.39 -22.67
CA TYR A 16 -37.59 22.15 -21.58
C TYR A 16 -37.98 21.59 -20.20
N TYR A 17 -39.25 21.25 -20.01
CA TYR A 17 -39.73 20.63 -18.77
C TYR A 17 -39.14 19.22 -18.56
N TRP A 18 -38.97 18.43 -19.61
CA TRP A 18 -38.29 17.13 -19.53
C TRP A 18 -36.83 17.27 -19.13
N GLY A 19 -36.05 18.14 -19.78
CA GLY A 19 -34.64 18.35 -19.45
C GLY A 19 -34.41 18.92 -18.05
N VAL A 20 -35.29 19.81 -17.56
CA VAL A 20 -35.23 20.30 -16.17
C VAL A 20 -35.58 19.20 -15.16
N ARG A 21 -36.46 18.27 -15.51
CA ARG A 21 -36.87 17.16 -14.64
C ARG A 21 -35.79 16.08 -14.56
N GLU A 22 -35.16 15.74 -15.68
CA GLU A 22 -34.00 14.83 -15.73
C GLU A 22 -32.81 15.37 -14.93
N PHE A 23 -32.49 16.67 -15.07
CA PHE A 23 -31.41 17.29 -14.30
C PHE A 23 -31.67 17.33 -12.79
N LYS A 24 -32.94 17.49 -12.37
CA LYS A 24 -33.32 17.42 -10.96
C LYS A 24 -33.19 15.99 -10.41
N GLU A 25 -33.54 15.00 -11.20
CA GLU A 25 -33.43 13.60 -10.81
C GLU A 25 -31.97 13.17 -10.71
N GLU A 26 -31.12 13.58 -11.66
CA GLU A 26 -29.69 13.33 -11.63
C GLU A 26 -29.03 13.94 -10.38
N LYS A 27 -29.38 15.18 -10.03
CA LYS A 27 -28.94 15.80 -8.76
C LYS A 27 -29.42 15.06 -7.52
N ARG A 28 -30.63 14.51 -7.54
CA ARG A 28 -31.19 13.71 -6.43
C ARG A 28 -30.37 12.43 -6.24
N ILE A 29 -30.09 11.72 -7.32
CA ILE A 29 -29.28 10.49 -7.32
C ILE A 29 -27.86 10.77 -6.83
N LEU A 30 -27.21 11.83 -7.31
CA LEU A 30 -25.86 12.20 -6.86
C LEU A 30 -25.80 12.50 -5.37
N LYS A 31 -26.81 13.19 -4.83
CA LYS A 31 -26.90 13.47 -3.40
C LYS A 31 -27.11 12.19 -2.57
N GLU A 32 -27.92 11.27 -3.06
CA GLU A 32 -28.15 9.97 -2.41
C GLU A 32 -26.88 9.11 -2.40
N ILE A 33 -26.09 9.13 -3.49
CA ILE A 33 -24.78 8.47 -3.55
C ILE A 33 -23.83 9.08 -2.51
N GLU A 34 -23.74 10.40 -2.44
CA GLU A 34 -22.86 11.10 -1.49
C GLU A 34 -23.24 10.81 -0.02
N GLU A 35 -24.54 10.81 0.30
CA GLU A 35 -25.02 10.44 1.64
C GLU A 35 -24.67 8.98 1.99
N ASN A 36 -24.80 8.06 1.04
CA ASN A 36 -24.43 6.66 1.26
C ASN A 36 -22.92 6.48 1.41
N GLU A 37 -22.10 7.20 0.64
CA GLU A 37 -20.64 7.20 0.82
C GLU A 37 -20.24 7.69 2.22
N ASN A 38 -20.90 8.73 2.72
CA ASN A 38 -20.61 9.28 4.05
C ASN A 38 -20.99 8.31 5.17
N LYS A 39 -22.16 7.65 5.07
CA LYS A 39 -22.55 6.59 6.02
C LYS A 39 -21.55 5.44 6.04
N ILE A 40 -21.05 5.04 4.87
CA ILE A 40 -20.02 4.00 4.77
C ILE A 40 -18.73 4.46 5.47
N LYS A 41 -18.25 5.69 5.20
CA LYS A 41 -17.05 6.23 5.86
C LYS A 41 -17.21 6.30 7.37
N GLU A 42 -18.37 6.72 7.87
CA GLU A 42 -18.68 6.75 9.31
C GLU A 42 -18.67 5.34 9.91
N PHE A 43 -19.33 4.38 9.27
CA PHE A 43 -19.31 2.97 9.72
C PHE A 43 -17.89 2.42 9.82
N PHE A 44 -17.06 2.65 8.80
CA PHE A 44 -15.66 2.22 8.83
C PHE A 44 -14.87 2.90 9.95
N LYS A 45 -15.11 4.20 10.19
CA LYS A 45 -14.48 4.93 11.29
C LYS A 45 -14.90 4.38 12.66
N GLU A 46 -16.16 4.02 12.86
CA GLU A 46 -16.66 3.41 14.10
C GLU A 46 -15.97 2.07 14.41
N ILE A 47 -15.67 1.27 13.38
CA ILE A 47 -14.95 0.00 13.54
C ILE A 47 -13.41 0.16 13.50
N GLY A 48 -12.90 1.40 13.56
CA GLY A 48 -11.47 1.69 13.63
C GLY A 48 -10.73 1.66 12.29
N ILE A 49 -11.43 1.68 11.17
CA ILE A 49 -10.87 1.71 9.81
C ILE A 49 -10.99 3.14 9.26
N GLU A 50 -9.86 3.83 9.15
CA GLU A 50 -9.81 5.16 8.51
C GLU A 50 -9.77 5.04 6.99
N ILE A 51 -10.86 5.39 6.31
CA ILE A 51 -10.88 5.50 4.85
C ILE A 51 -10.34 6.87 4.44
N GLU A 52 -9.02 6.98 4.28
CA GLU A 52 -8.42 8.18 3.66
C GLU A 52 -8.57 8.14 2.13
N ASN A 53 -9.08 9.23 1.55
CA ASN A 53 -9.18 9.44 0.09
C ASN A 53 -7.81 9.66 -0.62
N LYS A 54 -6.70 9.33 0.02
CA LYS A 54 -5.36 9.53 -0.56
C LYS A 54 -5.11 8.42 -1.58
N LYS A 55 -4.54 8.79 -2.74
CA LYS A 55 -4.01 7.89 -3.79
C LYS A 55 -3.59 6.54 -3.19
N ARG A 56 -4.43 5.50 -3.38
CA ARG A 56 -4.46 4.21 -2.62
C ARG A 56 -3.10 3.56 -2.30
N ARG A 57 -2.04 3.81 -3.08
CA ARG A 57 -0.69 3.30 -2.84
C ARG A 57 0.03 3.92 -1.63
N LYS A 58 -0.23 5.20 -1.31
CA LYS A 58 0.45 5.88 -0.19
C LYS A 58 -0.05 5.42 1.18
N GLY A 59 -1.32 5.00 1.29
CA GLY A 59 -1.91 4.53 2.55
C GLY A 59 -1.20 3.27 3.06
N ILE A 60 -1.16 2.22 2.23
CA ILE A 60 -0.56 0.93 2.63
C ILE A 60 0.92 1.07 3.02
N ILE A 61 1.73 1.81 2.25
CA ILE A 61 3.16 2.01 2.59
C ILE A 61 3.29 2.75 3.92
N ASN A 62 2.43 3.73 4.19
CA ASN A 62 2.43 4.44 5.47
C ASN A 62 2.04 3.51 6.64
N ASP A 63 1.10 2.59 6.41
CA ASP A 63 0.70 1.61 7.41
C ASP A 63 1.82 0.58 7.68
N LEU A 64 2.53 0.13 6.64
CA LEU A 64 3.72 -0.70 6.79
C LEU A 64 4.84 0.04 7.53
N SER A 65 5.03 1.33 7.24
CA SER A 65 6.00 2.17 7.95
C SER A 65 5.67 2.30 9.44
N LYS A 66 4.39 2.49 9.79
CA LYS A 66 3.93 2.44 11.19
C LYS A 66 4.20 1.07 11.82
N LEU A 67 3.90 -0.02 11.10
CA LEU A 67 4.12 -1.39 11.57
C LEU A 67 5.60 -1.66 11.85
N TYR A 68 6.53 -1.14 11.04
CA TYR A 68 7.98 -1.27 11.27
C TYR A 68 8.42 -0.75 12.65
N GLN A 69 7.78 0.32 13.13
CA GLN A 69 8.07 0.97 14.41
C GLN A 69 7.47 0.23 15.62
N GLN A 70 6.46 -0.61 15.41
CA GLN A 70 5.81 -1.37 16.47
C GLN A 70 6.64 -2.61 16.82
N ASN A 71 7.43 -2.51 17.88
CA ASN A 71 8.30 -3.62 18.29
C ASN A 71 7.53 -4.77 18.96
N GLU A 72 6.37 -4.50 19.57
CA GLU A 72 5.61 -5.51 20.30
C GLU A 72 4.93 -6.53 19.36
N THR A 73 4.70 -6.16 18.10
CA THR A 73 4.02 -6.99 17.11
C THR A 73 4.97 -7.85 16.27
N LYS A 74 6.29 -7.66 16.44
CA LYS A 74 7.32 -8.42 15.71
C LYS A 74 7.38 -9.85 16.25
N ASP A 75 7.21 -10.81 15.36
CA ASP A 75 7.05 -12.23 15.65
C ASP A 75 8.23 -13.10 15.20
N PHE A 76 9.26 -12.49 14.62
CA PHE A 76 10.41 -13.21 14.05
C PHE A 76 11.73 -12.46 14.23
N ILE A 77 12.84 -13.18 14.28
CA ILE A 77 14.20 -12.64 14.49
C ILE A 77 15.14 -13.10 13.37
N ILE A 78 15.88 -12.16 12.78
CA ILE A 78 17.02 -12.47 11.91
C ILE A 78 18.29 -12.22 12.71
N ILE A 79 19.17 -13.21 12.78
CA ILE A 79 20.47 -13.10 13.42
C ILE A 79 21.50 -12.82 12.34
N SER A 80 22.06 -11.61 12.32
CA SER A 80 23.09 -11.17 11.36
C SER A 80 24.28 -10.60 12.14
N GLU A 81 25.48 -11.12 11.91
CA GLU A 81 26.70 -10.75 12.66
C GLU A 81 26.50 -10.78 14.18
N GLU A 82 25.87 -11.84 14.69
CA GLU A 82 25.52 -12.02 16.12
C GLU A 82 24.55 -10.98 16.70
N LYS A 83 23.99 -10.10 15.87
CA LYS A 83 22.99 -9.12 16.26
C LYS A 83 21.60 -9.58 15.84
N GLU A 84 20.63 -9.34 16.71
CA GLU A 84 19.22 -9.64 16.47
C GLU A 84 18.52 -8.48 15.75
N ILE A 85 17.79 -8.82 14.68
CA ILE A 85 16.90 -7.91 13.97
C ILE A 85 15.49 -8.47 14.08
N LYS A 86 14.66 -7.85 14.93
CA LYS A 86 13.24 -8.21 15.08
C LYS A 86 12.45 -7.72 13.86
N VAL A 87 11.59 -8.59 13.32
CA VAL A 87 10.80 -8.35 12.11
C VAL A 87 9.43 -9.03 12.19
N HIS A 88 8.53 -8.69 11.26
CA HIS A 88 7.27 -9.38 11.02
C HIS A 88 7.45 -10.42 9.91
N LYS A 89 7.22 -11.69 10.24
CA LYS A 89 7.35 -12.84 9.32
C LYS A 89 6.54 -12.63 8.04
N LEU A 90 5.31 -12.11 8.18
CA LEU A 90 4.39 -11.87 7.07
C LEU A 90 4.95 -10.86 6.05
N ILE A 91 5.65 -9.82 6.50
CA ILE A 91 6.23 -8.82 5.59
C ILE A 91 7.36 -9.46 4.77
N LEU A 92 8.25 -10.22 5.41
CA LEU A 92 9.30 -10.94 4.69
C LEU A 92 8.72 -11.97 3.71
N PHE A 93 7.74 -12.76 4.16
CA PHE A 93 7.03 -13.76 3.34
C PHE A 93 6.43 -13.15 2.08
N THR A 94 5.84 -11.96 2.17
CA THR A 94 5.14 -11.34 1.03
C THR A 94 6.08 -10.58 0.10
N ARG A 95 7.26 -10.16 0.59
CA ARG A 95 8.17 -9.28 -0.16
C ARG A 95 9.42 -10.00 -0.70
N SER A 96 9.74 -11.19 -0.21
CA SER A 96 10.89 -12.01 -0.64
C SER A 96 10.47 -13.46 -0.90
N GLU A 97 10.74 -13.94 -2.12
CA GLU A 97 10.46 -15.34 -2.48
C GLU A 97 11.37 -16.32 -1.74
N LEU A 98 12.59 -15.91 -1.37
CA LEU A 98 13.47 -16.71 -0.51
C LEU A 98 12.82 -16.94 0.86
N PHE A 99 12.39 -15.87 1.53
CA PHE A 99 11.74 -15.99 2.83
C PHE A 99 10.43 -16.76 2.74
N LYS A 100 9.64 -16.55 1.70
CA LYS A 100 8.43 -17.34 1.43
C LYS A 100 8.75 -18.83 1.32
N GLY A 101 9.72 -19.21 0.49
CA GLY A 101 10.15 -20.59 0.32
C GLY A 101 10.65 -21.19 1.63
N MET A 102 11.48 -20.45 2.38
CA MET A 102 12.00 -20.84 3.69
C MET A 102 10.87 -21.09 4.71
N PHE A 103 9.91 -20.17 4.81
CA PHE A 103 8.80 -20.29 5.76
C PHE A 103 7.78 -21.39 5.40
N LEU A 104 7.71 -21.78 4.13
CA LEU A 104 6.87 -22.90 3.68
C LEU A 104 7.56 -24.26 3.79
N SER A 105 8.89 -24.31 3.64
CA SER A 105 9.66 -25.55 3.64
C SER A 105 10.07 -26.00 5.04
N VAL A 106 10.20 -25.07 5.98
CA VAL A 106 10.67 -25.34 7.33
C VAL A 106 9.47 -25.53 8.26
N SER A 107 9.31 -26.75 8.79
CA SER A 107 8.34 -27.08 9.84
C SER A 107 8.80 -26.68 11.25
N ASP A 108 10.01 -26.12 11.38
CA ASP A 108 10.52 -25.69 12.68
C ASP A 108 9.65 -24.58 13.25
N SER A 109 9.28 -24.77 14.50
CA SER A 109 8.62 -23.79 15.35
C SER A 109 9.57 -22.68 15.83
N SER A 110 10.76 -22.55 15.24
CA SER A 110 11.70 -21.50 15.60
C SER A 110 11.24 -20.16 15.01
N ASN A 111 11.22 -19.14 15.88
CA ASN A 111 10.91 -17.77 15.49
C ASN A 111 12.17 -16.99 15.11
N GLN A 112 13.21 -17.68 14.64
CA GLN A 112 14.47 -17.06 14.28
C GLN A 112 15.18 -17.75 13.11
N VAL A 113 16.01 -17.00 12.38
CA VAL A 113 16.91 -17.54 11.35
C VAL A 113 18.24 -16.80 11.36
N HIS A 114 19.32 -17.49 11.00
CA HIS A 114 20.60 -16.85 10.72
C HIS A 114 20.64 -16.32 9.28
N ASP A 115 21.11 -15.09 9.12
CA ASP A 115 21.47 -14.57 7.80
C ASP A 115 22.80 -15.17 7.34
N TYR A 116 22.78 -15.79 6.16
CA TYR A 116 23.95 -16.41 5.52
C TYR A 116 24.42 -15.65 4.29
N SER A 117 23.89 -14.45 4.03
CA SER A 117 24.27 -13.60 2.90
C SER A 117 25.74 -13.14 2.93
N ARG A 118 26.40 -13.26 4.10
CA ARG A 118 27.73 -12.73 4.40
C ARG A 118 27.84 -11.20 4.24
N LYS A 119 26.71 -10.49 4.33
CA LYS A 119 26.66 -9.04 4.29
C LYS A 119 26.66 -8.46 5.70
N SER A 120 27.02 -7.18 5.78
CA SER A 120 27.03 -6.49 7.06
C SER A 120 25.63 -6.38 7.65
N ASN A 121 25.54 -6.32 8.98
CA ASN A 121 24.29 -6.12 9.67
C ASN A 121 23.57 -4.84 9.21
N GLU A 122 24.33 -3.78 8.88
CA GLU A 122 23.78 -2.52 8.36
C GLU A 122 23.11 -2.71 6.99
N SER A 123 23.73 -3.44 6.06
CA SER A 123 23.13 -3.75 4.75
C SER A 123 21.85 -4.58 4.89
N ILE A 124 21.81 -5.53 5.82
CA ILE A 124 20.59 -6.29 6.13
C ILE A 124 19.51 -5.39 6.71
N GLN A 125 19.84 -4.49 7.63
CA GLN A 125 18.88 -3.52 8.17
C GLN A 125 18.29 -2.63 7.07
N GLN A 126 19.11 -2.17 6.12
CA GLN A 126 18.64 -1.38 4.98
C GLN A 126 17.72 -2.19 4.05
N LEU A 127 18.04 -3.46 3.79
CA LEU A 127 17.16 -4.38 3.07
C LEU A 127 15.82 -4.51 3.79
N ILE A 128 15.83 -4.81 5.09
CA ILE A 128 14.61 -4.93 5.89
C ILE A 128 13.81 -3.64 5.86
N TYR A 129 14.45 -2.49 6.07
CA TYR A 129 13.78 -1.19 5.99
C TYR A 129 13.09 -1.00 4.63
N PHE A 130 13.77 -1.36 3.53
CA PHE A 130 13.19 -1.33 2.19
C PHE A 130 11.95 -2.21 2.05
N LEU A 131 11.90 -3.39 2.67
CA LEU A 131 10.71 -4.27 2.61
C LEU A 131 9.44 -3.63 3.21
N TYR A 132 9.59 -2.70 4.17
CA TYR A 132 8.47 -1.98 4.79
C TYR A 132 8.15 -0.65 4.09
N HIS A 133 9.13 0.01 3.48
CA HIS A 133 9.00 1.40 3.03
C HIS A 133 9.08 1.60 1.52
N ASP A 134 9.51 0.58 0.75
CA ASP A 134 9.87 0.68 -0.67
C ASP A 134 10.91 1.79 -0.97
N LYS A 135 11.74 2.13 0.02
CA LYS A 135 12.85 3.08 -0.04
C LYS A 135 13.88 2.77 1.04
N PHE A 136 15.06 3.39 0.98
CA PHE A 136 16.07 3.31 2.03
C PHE A 136 15.82 4.28 3.18
N GLU A 137 16.44 3.99 4.33
CA GLU A 137 16.31 4.80 5.54
C GLU A 137 17.01 6.15 5.40
N LYS A 138 18.20 6.13 4.80
CA LYS A 138 19.04 7.30 4.54
C LYS A 138 19.06 7.65 3.06
N GLU A 139 19.47 8.88 2.74
CA GLU A 139 19.78 9.24 1.37
C GLU A 139 21.04 8.51 0.89
N ILE A 140 21.13 8.24 -0.42
CA ILE A 140 22.24 7.49 -1.03
C ILE A 140 23.59 8.15 -0.74
N SER A 141 23.62 9.48 -0.70
CA SER A 141 24.80 10.29 -0.37
C SER A 141 25.35 10.04 1.03
N GLU A 142 24.56 9.46 1.92
CA GLU A 142 24.93 9.15 3.30
C GLU A 142 25.46 7.72 3.49
N PHE A 143 25.29 6.85 2.47
CA PHE A 143 25.88 5.51 2.50
C PHE A 143 27.32 5.53 2.01
N ASN A 144 28.16 4.69 2.60
CA ASN A 144 29.44 4.35 1.99
C ASN A 144 29.21 3.42 0.78
N SER A 145 30.14 3.42 -0.18
CA SER A 145 30.01 2.63 -1.41
C SER A 145 29.83 1.14 -1.13
N LYS A 146 30.45 0.63 -0.06
CA LYS A 146 30.36 -0.78 0.34
C LYS A 146 28.92 -1.19 0.69
N ILE A 147 28.19 -0.39 1.47
CA ILE A 147 26.79 -0.71 1.84
C ILE A 147 25.91 -0.74 0.59
N ILE A 148 26.12 0.20 -0.33
CA ILE A 148 25.37 0.25 -1.59
C ILE A 148 25.57 -1.05 -2.38
N GLU A 149 26.84 -1.44 -2.61
CA GLU A 149 27.18 -2.68 -3.31
C GLU A 149 26.58 -3.92 -2.60
N GLU A 150 26.74 -4.02 -1.28
CA GLU A 150 26.19 -5.14 -0.52
C GLU A 150 24.68 -5.23 -0.66
N VAL A 151 23.96 -4.12 -0.58
CA VAL A 151 22.49 -4.08 -0.69
C VAL A 151 22.01 -4.41 -2.10
N GLU A 152 22.74 -4.01 -3.14
CA GLU A 152 22.46 -4.45 -4.52
C GLU A 152 22.56 -5.96 -4.65
N GLU A 153 23.62 -6.56 -4.11
CA GLU A 153 23.79 -8.01 -4.13
C GLU A 153 22.72 -8.75 -3.30
N LEU A 154 22.26 -8.13 -2.20
CA LEU A 154 21.19 -8.69 -1.36
C LEU A 154 19.87 -8.84 -2.09
N LYS A 155 19.57 -7.97 -3.05
CA LYS A 155 18.34 -8.07 -3.86
C LYS A 155 18.25 -9.41 -4.55
N ASP A 156 19.35 -9.84 -5.16
CA ASP A 156 19.42 -11.08 -5.90
C ASP A 156 19.43 -12.27 -4.95
N PHE A 157 20.21 -12.18 -3.86
CA PHE A 157 20.26 -13.22 -2.84
C PHE A 157 18.87 -13.50 -2.24
N TYR A 158 18.14 -12.45 -1.85
CA TYR A 158 16.81 -12.56 -1.24
C TYR A 158 15.67 -12.69 -2.27
N GLN A 159 15.99 -12.82 -3.56
CA GLN A 159 15.03 -13.04 -4.64
C GLN A 159 13.84 -12.08 -4.56
N LEU A 160 14.14 -10.79 -4.42
CA LEU A 160 13.09 -9.77 -4.34
C LEU A 160 12.33 -9.68 -5.68
N ASN A 161 11.02 -9.44 -5.60
CA ASN A 161 10.15 -9.36 -6.77
C ASN A 161 10.74 -8.43 -7.87
N LYS A 162 10.66 -8.83 -9.15
CA LYS A 162 11.25 -8.07 -10.28
C LYS A 162 10.75 -6.62 -10.43
N ASN A 163 9.61 -6.30 -9.81
CA ASN A 163 9.05 -4.94 -9.77
C ASN A 163 9.66 -4.07 -8.67
N SER A 164 10.41 -4.65 -7.74
CA SER A 164 11.17 -3.96 -6.69
C SER A 164 12.39 -3.28 -7.34
N LYS A 165 12.18 -2.06 -7.81
CA LYS A 165 13.27 -1.22 -8.30
C LYS A 165 13.96 -0.61 -7.11
N PHE A 166 15.19 -1.05 -6.87
CA PHE A 166 16.18 -0.28 -6.15
C PHE A 166 16.55 0.88 -7.07
N PHE A 167 15.91 2.04 -6.87
CA PHE A 167 16.45 3.27 -7.43
C PHE A 167 17.59 3.66 -6.51
N ILE A 168 18.76 3.11 -6.83
CA ILE A 168 20.06 3.51 -6.29
C ILE A 168 20.65 4.51 -7.28
#